data_AF-A0A955FYM8-F1
#
_entry.id   AF-A0A955FYM8-F1
#
_cell.length_a   1.000
_cell.length_b   1.000
_cell.length_c   1.000
_cell.angle_alpha   90.00
_cell.angle_beta   90.00
_cell.angle_gamma   90.00
#
_symmetry.space_group_name_H-M   'P 1'
#
loop_
_entity.id
_entity.type
_entity.pdbx_description
1 polymer ?
#
loop_
_entity_poly.entity_id
_entity_poly.type
_entity_poly.pdbx_seq_one_letter_code
_entity_poly.pdbx_strand_id
1 'polypeptide(L)'
;MAEQEIKMPEALDELSSQKHNDESSILQRAIVAGEVAVIAAEVTPANEAFRLMVAGTAQAINGDPVVVASAFAGATLVVEGIAAYATADLLDRPTGRKAINWVNKKMKRVTKQETVSTNLALEASLAYLGGTAITTFAKASSEPERTKQENKQYGLMTSLGLATVCGLQAYMLSRGIETPDAKNIAAAVFGVASVPIVAGMAKRRFGREDSIDQLGVSQDD
;
A
#
# COMPACT_ATOMS: atom_id res chain seq x y z
N MET A 1 65.72 30.26 5.10
CA MET A 1 64.36 30.50 4.57
C MET A 1 63.80 29.13 4.27
N ALA A 2 62.84 28.66 5.08
CA ALA A 2 62.24 27.35 4.90
C ALA A 2 61.02 27.52 3.98
N GLU A 3 61.08 26.93 2.80
CA GLU A 3 59.96 26.83 1.88
C GLU A 3 58.92 25.89 2.50
N GLN A 4 57.76 26.46 2.84
CA GLN A 4 56.62 25.70 3.34
C GLN A 4 55.91 25.10 2.12
N GLU A 5 56.26 23.85 1.81
CA GLU A 5 55.65 23.08 0.74
C GLU A 5 54.17 22.83 1.11
N ILE A 6 53.28 23.62 0.52
CA ILE A 6 51.84 23.51 0.76
C ILE A 6 51.37 22.18 0.15
N LYS A 7 51.07 21.21 1.01
CA LYS A 7 50.39 19.94 0.66
C LYS A 7 48.97 20.23 0.16
N MET A 8 48.87 20.63 -1.10
CA MET A 8 47.61 20.93 -1.79
C MET A 8 46.72 19.71 -2.16
N PRO A 9 47.21 18.46 -2.33
CA PRO A 9 46.33 17.37 -2.79
C PRO A 9 45.38 16.84 -1.71
N GLU A 10 45.74 16.93 -0.43
CA GLU A 10 44.96 16.35 0.68
C GLU A 10 43.69 17.18 1.00
N ALA A 11 43.78 18.51 0.89
CA ALA A 11 42.65 19.41 1.13
C ALA A 11 41.56 19.34 0.04
N LEU A 12 41.93 18.99 -1.20
CA LEU A 12 40.97 18.84 -2.30
C LEU A 12 40.16 17.54 -2.19
N ASP A 13 40.78 16.46 -1.71
CA ASP A 13 40.07 15.19 -1.45
C ASP A 13 39.08 15.32 -0.29
N GLU A 14 39.43 16.02 0.79
CA GLU A 14 38.50 16.30 1.90
C GLU A 14 37.31 17.15 1.46
N LEU A 15 37.54 18.21 0.64
CA LEU A 15 36.46 19.04 0.08
C LEU A 15 35.54 18.25 -0.86
N SER A 16 36.10 17.33 -1.66
CA SER A 16 35.30 16.48 -2.56
C SER A 16 34.44 15.47 -1.78
N SER A 17 34.99 14.87 -0.72
CA SER A 17 34.29 13.93 0.16
C SER A 17 33.19 14.61 0.97
N GLN A 18 33.46 15.81 1.46
CA GLN A 18 32.48 16.58 2.25
C GLN A 18 31.30 17.04 1.38
N LYS A 19 31.56 17.51 0.15
CA LYS A 19 30.50 17.90 -0.80
C LYS A 19 29.62 16.71 -1.21
N HIS A 20 30.22 15.55 -1.46
CA HIS A 20 29.47 14.34 -1.83
C HIS A 20 28.59 13.81 -0.69
N ASN A 21 29.05 13.97 0.57
CA ASN A 21 28.24 13.66 1.75
C ASN A 21 27.05 14.63 1.91
N ASP A 22 27.25 15.93 1.71
CA ASP A 22 26.18 16.92 1.84
C ASP A 22 25.07 16.75 0.79
N GLU A 23 25.42 16.55 -0.49
CA GLU A 23 24.44 16.33 -1.56
C GLU A 23 23.60 15.07 -1.32
N SER A 24 24.23 13.98 -0.85
CA SER A 24 23.52 12.76 -0.49
C SER A 24 22.52 12.97 0.67
N SER A 25 22.87 13.84 1.63
CA SER A 25 22.02 14.14 2.77
C SER A 25 20.80 14.99 2.41
N ILE A 26 20.94 15.93 1.47
CA ILE A 26 19.85 16.78 0.99
C ILE A 26 18.84 15.95 0.19
N LEU A 27 19.33 15.11 -0.72
CA LEU A 27 18.49 14.19 -1.50
C LEU A 27 17.71 13.24 -0.59
N GLN A 28 18.35 12.64 0.41
CA GLN A 28 17.66 11.78 1.38
C GLN A 28 16.56 12.54 2.13
N ARG A 29 16.83 13.76 2.61
CA ARG A 29 15.82 14.58 3.29
C ARG A 29 14.65 14.93 2.37
N ALA A 30 14.92 15.24 1.11
CA ALA A 30 13.88 15.52 0.12
C ALA A 30 12.99 14.29 -0.14
N ILE A 31 13.58 13.10 -0.27
CA ILE A 31 12.84 11.84 -0.42
C ILE A 31 11.97 11.57 0.81
N VAL A 32 12.52 11.71 2.02
CA VAL A 32 11.76 11.54 3.27
C VAL A 32 10.57 12.51 3.32
N ALA A 33 10.81 13.79 3.00
CA ALA A 33 9.77 14.81 3.00
C ALA A 33 8.68 14.50 1.97
N GLY A 34 9.07 14.02 0.78
CA GLY A 34 8.15 13.57 -0.25
C GLY A 34 7.28 12.39 0.20
N GLU A 35 7.87 11.35 0.78
CA GLU A 35 7.12 10.19 1.30
C GLU A 35 6.14 10.58 2.42
N VAL A 36 6.58 11.45 3.35
CA VAL A 36 5.70 11.96 4.41
C VAL A 36 4.58 12.82 3.83
N ALA A 37 4.87 13.65 2.83
CA ALA A 37 3.86 14.47 2.18
C ALA A 37 2.82 13.62 1.44
N VAL A 38 3.24 12.54 0.77
CA VAL A 38 2.33 11.57 0.13
C VAL A 38 1.39 10.95 1.16
N ILE A 39 1.92 10.45 2.28
CA ILE A 39 1.11 9.84 3.34
C ILE A 39 0.18 10.87 3.97
N ALA A 40 0.67 12.09 4.21
CA ALA A 40 -0.15 13.17 4.74
C ALA A 40 -1.28 13.54 3.77
N ALA A 41 -1.02 13.58 2.47
CA ALA A 41 -2.03 13.85 1.45
C ALA A 41 -3.08 12.73 1.39
N GLU A 42 -2.67 11.47 1.50
CA GLU A 42 -3.58 10.31 1.50
C GLU A 42 -4.63 10.39 2.63
N VAL A 43 -4.20 10.79 3.85
CA VAL A 43 -5.09 10.89 5.02
C VAL A 43 -5.92 12.17 5.06
N THR A 44 -5.75 13.07 4.09
CA THR A 44 -6.52 14.32 4.01
C THR A 44 -7.76 14.17 3.13
N PRO A 45 -8.82 14.97 3.37
CA PRO A 45 -9.99 15.03 2.48
C PRO A 45 -9.65 15.40 1.01
N ALA A 46 -8.47 15.95 0.76
CA ALA A 46 -8.03 16.28 -0.60
C ALA A 46 -7.88 15.05 -1.50
N ASN A 47 -7.51 13.89 -0.93
CA ASN A 47 -7.43 12.62 -1.65
C ASN A 47 -8.82 12.19 -2.15
N GLU A 48 -9.84 12.31 -1.30
CA GLU A 48 -11.23 12.02 -1.69
C GLU A 48 -11.72 12.97 -2.79
N ALA A 49 -11.42 14.27 -2.66
CA ALA A 49 -11.76 15.26 -3.69
C ALA A 49 -11.11 14.93 -5.05
N PHE A 50 -9.85 14.49 -5.07
CA PHE A 50 -9.19 14.06 -6.30
C PHE A 50 -9.88 12.86 -6.95
N ARG A 51 -10.18 11.81 -6.17
CA ARG A 51 -10.88 10.61 -6.68
C ARG A 51 -12.26 10.97 -7.22
N LEU A 52 -13.01 11.80 -6.50
CA LEU A 52 -14.32 12.29 -6.93
C LEU A 52 -14.24 13.14 -8.18
N MET A 53 -13.21 13.97 -8.33
CA MET A 53 -12.97 14.76 -9.56
C MET A 53 -12.74 13.85 -10.77
N VAL A 54 -11.94 12.79 -10.61
CA VAL A 54 -11.69 11.80 -11.67
C VAL A 54 -12.99 11.09 -12.06
N ALA A 55 -13.78 10.62 -11.08
CA ALA A 55 -15.07 9.99 -11.33
C ALA A 55 -16.08 10.95 -11.99
N GLY A 56 -16.18 12.20 -11.50
CA GLY A 56 -17.06 13.21 -12.05
C GLY A 56 -16.71 13.55 -13.49
N THR A 57 -15.41 13.63 -13.80
CA THR A 57 -14.92 13.83 -15.17
C THR A 57 -15.28 12.65 -16.08
N ALA A 58 -15.08 11.41 -15.61
CA ALA A 58 -15.47 10.21 -16.34
C ALA A 58 -16.99 10.16 -16.59
N GLN A 59 -17.80 10.53 -15.59
CA GLN A 59 -19.26 10.59 -15.69
C GLN A 59 -19.70 11.65 -16.71
N ALA A 60 -19.07 12.84 -16.69
CA ALA A 60 -19.40 13.93 -17.61
C ALA A 60 -19.05 13.61 -19.07
N ILE A 61 -17.98 12.85 -19.31
CA ILE A 61 -17.52 12.51 -20.66
C ILE A 61 -18.30 11.33 -21.26
N ASN A 62 -18.47 10.25 -20.50
CA ASN A 62 -18.95 8.98 -21.03
C ASN A 62 -20.37 8.64 -20.57
N GLY A 63 -20.72 8.98 -19.33
CA GLY A 63 -21.99 8.62 -18.72
C GLY A 63 -22.14 7.13 -18.36
N ASP A 64 -21.20 6.28 -18.78
CA ASP A 64 -21.18 4.84 -18.46
C ASP A 64 -20.71 4.58 -17.00
N PRO A 65 -21.58 3.98 -16.15
CA PRO A 65 -21.25 3.56 -14.80
C PRO A 65 -19.98 2.71 -14.67
N VAL A 66 -19.69 1.85 -15.64
CA VAL A 66 -18.52 0.97 -15.62
C VAL A 66 -17.24 1.78 -15.80
N VAL A 67 -17.27 2.79 -16.68
CA VAL A 67 -16.13 3.69 -16.91
C VAL A 67 -15.86 4.54 -15.67
N VAL A 68 -16.92 5.03 -15.02
CA VAL A 68 -16.79 5.80 -13.76
C VAL A 68 -16.23 4.96 -12.63
N ALA A 69 -16.74 3.74 -12.46
CA ALA A 69 -16.24 2.77 -11.50
C ALA A 69 -14.74 2.48 -11.72
N SER A 70 -14.35 2.22 -12.97
CA SER A 70 -12.97 1.91 -13.34
C SER A 70 -12.04 3.10 -13.11
N ALA A 71 -12.48 4.31 -13.46
CA ALA A 71 -11.70 5.53 -13.27
C ALA A 71 -11.47 5.83 -11.77
N PHE A 72 -12.52 5.69 -10.96
CA PHE A 72 -12.41 5.88 -9.51
C PHE A 72 -11.52 4.81 -8.87
N ALA A 73 -11.72 3.53 -9.22
CA ALA A 73 -10.88 2.43 -8.76
C ALA A 73 -9.41 2.62 -9.14
N GLY A 74 -9.14 3.03 -10.37
CA GLY A 74 -7.79 3.32 -10.86
C GLY A 74 -7.12 4.47 -10.09
N ALA A 75 -7.85 5.56 -9.87
CA ALA A 75 -7.36 6.69 -9.06
C ALA A 75 -7.05 6.25 -7.62
N THR A 76 -7.95 5.48 -6.99
CA THR A 76 -7.71 4.89 -5.66
C THR A 76 -6.46 4.02 -5.66
N LEU A 77 -6.32 3.10 -6.62
CA LEU A 77 -5.18 2.19 -6.69
C LEU A 77 -3.85 2.93 -6.83
N VAL A 78 -3.80 4.00 -7.61
CA VAL A 78 -2.60 4.82 -7.78
C VAL A 78 -2.25 5.53 -6.48
N VAL A 79 -3.21 6.22 -5.85
CA VAL A 79 -2.93 6.99 -4.63
C VAL A 79 -2.53 6.07 -3.47
N GLU A 80 -3.34 5.03 -3.21
CA GLU A 80 -3.07 4.03 -2.17
C GLU A 80 -1.77 3.26 -2.47
N GLY A 81 -1.52 2.93 -3.74
CA GLY A 81 -0.30 2.25 -4.15
C GLY A 81 0.95 3.07 -3.84
N ILE A 82 0.98 4.36 -4.20
CA ILE A 82 2.11 5.25 -3.90
C ILE A 82 2.29 5.38 -2.38
N ALA A 83 1.20 5.52 -1.63
CA ALA A 83 1.24 5.58 -0.18
C ALA A 83 1.78 4.29 0.46
N ALA A 84 1.39 3.13 -0.04
CA ALA A 84 1.92 1.83 0.38
C ALA A 84 3.43 1.75 0.19
N TYR A 85 3.94 2.18 -0.97
CA TYR A 85 5.37 2.23 -1.25
C TYR A 85 6.10 3.21 -0.31
N ALA A 86 5.58 4.43 -0.18
CA ALA A 86 6.16 5.46 0.68
C ALA A 86 6.21 5.02 2.16
N THR A 87 5.14 4.38 2.63
CA THR A 87 5.05 3.85 3.99
C THR A 87 6.04 2.72 4.21
N ALA A 88 6.13 1.76 3.29
CA ALA A 88 7.09 0.67 3.40
C ALA A 88 8.55 1.16 3.41
N ASP A 89 8.86 2.19 2.60
CA ASP A 89 10.17 2.82 2.57
C ASP A 89 10.49 3.57 3.87
N LEU A 90 9.51 4.28 4.46
CA LEU A 90 9.67 4.95 5.76
C LEU A 90 9.84 3.96 6.92
N LEU A 91 9.10 2.86 6.90
CA LEU A 91 9.14 1.81 7.94
C LEU A 91 10.50 1.11 8.02
N ASP A 92 11.19 0.95 6.88
CA ASP A 92 12.51 0.34 6.83
C ASP A 92 13.59 1.21 7.49
N ARG A 93 13.38 2.54 7.54
CA ARG A 93 14.33 3.49 8.12
C ARG A 93 14.40 3.41 9.65
N PRO A 94 15.53 3.82 10.26
CA PRO A 94 15.67 3.88 11.72
C PRO A 94 14.59 4.73 12.41
N THR A 95 14.12 5.80 11.75
CA THR A 95 13.04 6.66 12.24
C THR A 95 11.70 5.94 12.26
N GLY A 96 11.36 5.18 11.21
CA GLY A 96 10.16 4.35 11.16
C GLY A 96 10.17 3.27 12.25
N ARG A 97 11.30 2.58 12.43
CA ARG A 97 11.49 1.59 13.51
C ARG A 97 11.33 2.22 14.90
N LYS A 98 11.84 3.44 15.11
CA LYS A 98 11.62 4.19 16.37
C LYS A 98 10.14 4.51 16.59
N ALA A 99 9.41 4.89 15.54
CA ALA A 99 7.98 5.16 15.63
C ALA A 99 7.19 3.90 16.00
N ILE A 100 7.46 2.76 15.36
CA ILE A 100 6.85 1.46 15.71
C ILE A 100 7.13 1.13 17.18
N ASN A 101 8.38 1.19 17.63
CA ASN A 101 8.75 0.90 19.01
C ASN A 101 8.07 1.84 20.01
N TRP A 102 7.89 3.11 19.66
CA TRP A 102 7.15 4.07 20.47
C TRP A 102 5.66 3.70 20.57
N VAL A 103 5.01 3.36 19.46
CA VAL A 103 3.62 2.90 19.43
C VAL A 103 3.47 1.62 20.25
N ASN A 104 4.32 0.61 20.04
CA ASN A 104 4.28 -0.64 20.79
C ASN A 104 4.49 -0.41 22.29
N LYS A 105 5.42 0.48 22.68
CA LYS A 105 5.62 0.85 24.09
C LYS A 105 4.40 1.56 24.69
N LYS A 106 3.72 2.41 23.93
CA LYS A 106 2.47 3.08 24.36
C LYS A 106 1.33 2.07 24.49
N MET A 107 1.17 1.19 23.51
CA MET A 107 0.15 0.14 23.51
C MET A 107 0.36 -0.85 24.65
N LYS A 108 1.59 -1.30 24.91
CA LYS A 108 1.92 -2.16 26.06
C LYS A 108 1.50 -1.57 27.40
N ARG A 109 1.51 -0.23 27.55
CA ARG A 109 1.01 0.43 28.77
C ARG A 109 -0.50 0.38 28.90
N VAL A 110 -1.23 0.39 27.79
CA VAL A 110 -2.70 0.43 27.78
C VAL A 110 -3.30 -0.97 27.80
N THR A 111 -2.80 -1.87 26.97
CA THR A 111 -3.39 -3.22 26.77
C THR A 111 -2.67 -4.32 27.53
N LYS A 112 -1.48 -4.05 28.12
CA LYS A 112 -0.55 -5.04 28.70
C LYS A 112 -0.04 -6.10 27.70
N GLN A 113 -0.37 -5.99 26.41
CA GLN A 113 0.13 -6.87 25.37
C GLN A 113 1.44 -6.32 24.79
N GLU A 114 2.36 -7.20 24.41
CA GLU A 114 3.65 -6.80 23.83
C GLU A 114 3.53 -6.33 22.39
N THR A 115 2.58 -6.89 21.65
CA THR A 115 2.25 -6.52 20.27
C THR A 115 0.75 -6.35 20.13
N VAL A 116 0.34 -5.44 19.25
CA VAL A 116 -1.07 -5.27 18.90
C VAL A 116 -1.40 -6.37 17.89
N SER A 117 -2.17 -7.40 18.25
CA SER A 117 -2.65 -8.32 17.21
C SER A 117 -3.78 -7.66 16.44
N THR A 118 -3.65 -7.58 15.13
CA THR A 118 -4.71 -7.12 14.24
C THR A 118 -5.49 -8.33 13.76
N ASN A 119 -6.77 -8.41 14.12
CA ASN A 119 -7.67 -9.37 13.48
C ASN A 119 -8.13 -8.81 12.12
N LEU A 120 -8.66 -9.67 11.25
CA LEU A 120 -9.06 -9.29 9.89
C LEU A 120 -10.08 -8.13 9.87
N ALA A 121 -11.00 -8.10 10.84
CA ALA A 121 -12.00 -7.04 10.94
C ALA A 121 -11.38 -5.67 11.28
N LEU A 122 -10.39 -5.66 12.17
CA LEU A 122 -9.64 -4.45 12.49
C LEU A 122 -8.77 -4.01 11.32
N GLU A 123 -8.10 -4.93 10.62
CA GLU A 123 -7.32 -4.60 9.41
C GLU A 123 -8.20 -3.97 8.34
N ALA A 124 -9.39 -4.55 8.07
CA ALA A 124 -10.35 -3.98 7.13
C ALA A 124 -10.86 -2.61 7.56
N SER A 125 -11.13 -2.42 8.87
CA SER A 125 -11.60 -1.14 9.41
C SER A 125 -10.52 -0.05 9.31
N LEU A 126 -9.27 -0.41 9.63
CA LEU A 126 -8.12 0.47 9.46
C LEU A 126 -7.90 0.79 7.99
N ALA A 127 -8.09 -0.16 7.08
CA ALA A 127 -7.93 0.08 5.64
C ALA A 127 -8.95 1.10 5.17
N TYR A 128 -10.20 0.91 5.58
CA TYR A 128 -11.30 1.75 5.16
C TYR A 128 -11.20 3.17 5.72
N LEU A 129 -10.85 3.33 7.00
CA LEU A 129 -10.80 4.64 7.67
C LEU A 129 -9.46 5.35 7.48
N GLY A 130 -8.37 4.59 7.41
CA GLY A 130 -7.01 5.11 7.46
C GLY A 130 -6.19 4.88 6.20
N GLY A 131 -6.74 4.19 5.21
CA GLY A 131 -6.04 3.87 3.98
C GLY A 131 -4.94 2.83 4.16
N THR A 132 -4.11 2.73 3.14
CA THR A 132 -3.01 1.76 3.04
C THR A 132 -1.82 2.14 3.89
N ALA A 133 -1.54 3.42 4.09
CA ALA A 133 -0.44 3.82 4.98
C ALA A 133 -0.69 3.36 6.42
N ILE A 134 -1.88 3.65 6.97
CA ILE A 134 -2.20 3.31 8.37
C ILE A 134 -2.26 1.79 8.57
N THR A 135 -2.86 1.05 7.64
CA THR A 135 -2.89 -0.42 7.73
C THR A 135 -1.52 -1.06 7.62
N THR A 136 -0.69 -0.60 6.69
CA THR A 136 0.68 -1.11 6.54
C THR A 136 1.50 -0.80 7.80
N PHE A 137 1.36 0.41 8.36
CA PHE A 137 1.98 0.78 9.62
C PHE A 137 1.50 -0.08 10.79
N ALA A 138 0.18 -0.30 10.90
CA ALA A 138 -0.40 -1.13 11.94
C ALA A 138 0.13 -2.57 11.84
N LYS A 139 0.16 -3.13 10.61
CA LYS A 139 0.67 -4.47 10.35
C LYS A 139 2.15 -4.61 10.70
N ALA A 140 2.98 -3.63 10.34
CA ALA A 140 4.39 -3.60 10.71
C ALA A 140 4.60 -3.40 12.22
N SER A 141 3.66 -2.76 12.92
CA SER A 141 3.70 -2.64 14.38
C SER A 141 3.35 -3.95 15.08
N SER A 142 2.40 -4.71 14.51
CA SER A 142 2.03 -6.06 14.93
C SER A 142 3.13 -7.10 14.68
N GLU A 143 3.87 -6.94 13.58
CA GLU A 143 4.90 -7.86 13.10
C GLU A 143 6.21 -7.07 12.80
N PRO A 144 7.00 -6.71 13.82
CA PRO A 144 8.17 -5.83 13.65
C PRO A 144 9.31 -6.41 12.81
N GLU A 145 9.30 -7.73 12.58
CA GLU A 145 10.31 -8.43 11.78
C GLU A 145 10.04 -8.36 10.26
N ARG A 146 8.90 -7.80 9.84
CA ARG A 146 8.55 -7.68 8.42
C ARG A 146 9.60 -6.89 7.65
N THR A 147 10.00 -7.45 6.52
CA THR A 147 10.89 -6.83 5.56
C THR A 147 10.19 -5.70 4.80
N LYS A 148 10.99 -4.79 4.23
CA LYS A 148 10.50 -3.75 3.32
C LYS A 148 9.63 -4.30 2.19
N GLN A 149 10.03 -5.43 1.59
CA GLN A 149 9.31 -6.04 0.49
C GLN A 149 7.95 -6.61 0.92
N GLU A 150 7.87 -7.23 2.10
CA GLU A 150 6.62 -7.74 2.66
C GLU A 150 5.64 -6.61 3.00
N ASN A 151 6.15 -5.45 3.45
CA ASN A 151 5.32 -4.27 3.69
C ASN A 151 4.79 -3.68 2.37
N LYS A 152 5.62 -3.64 1.30
CA LYS A 152 5.17 -3.22 -0.04
C LYS A 152 4.07 -4.12 -0.58
N GLN A 153 4.27 -5.44 -0.51
CA GLN A 153 3.28 -6.42 -1.00
C GLN A 153 1.97 -6.31 -0.21
N TYR A 154 2.04 -6.19 1.11
CA TYR A 154 0.86 -6.03 1.95
C TYR A 154 0.10 -4.74 1.61
N GLY A 155 0.79 -3.60 1.55
CA GLY A 155 0.16 -2.33 1.22
C GLY A 155 -0.44 -2.31 -0.19
N LEU A 156 0.20 -2.95 -1.18
CA LEU A 156 -0.37 -3.10 -2.53
C LEU A 156 -1.62 -3.98 -2.55
N MET A 157 -1.64 -5.09 -1.80
CA MET A 157 -2.81 -5.94 -1.68
C MET A 157 -3.97 -5.18 -1.01
N THR A 158 -3.70 -4.40 0.02
CA THR A 158 -4.70 -3.53 0.65
C THR A 158 -5.17 -2.43 -0.32
N SER A 159 -4.28 -1.84 -1.11
CA SER A 159 -4.62 -0.84 -2.14
C SER A 159 -5.59 -1.40 -3.16
N LEU A 160 -5.35 -2.63 -3.63
CA LEU A 160 -6.21 -3.33 -4.58
C LEU A 160 -7.59 -3.63 -3.97
N GLY A 161 -7.63 -4.04 -2.71
CA GLY A 161 -8.88 -4.23 -1.97
C GLY A 161 -9.69 -2.94 -1.88
N LEU A 162 -9.07 -1.84 -1.48
CA LEU A 162 -9.70 -0.52 -1.40
C LEU A 162 -10.17 -0.03 -2.78
N ALA A 163 -9.33 -0.16 -3.81
CA ALA A 163 -9.69 0.20 -5.18
C ALA A 163 -10.95 -0.53 -5.66
N THR A 164 -11.08 -1.80 -5.32
CA THR A 164 -12.27 -2.61 -5.65
C THR A 164 -13.52 -2.08 -4.93
N VAL A 165 -13.43 -1.84 -3.62
CA VAL A 165 -14.54 -1.32 -2.80
C VAL A 165 -14.96 0.06 -3.31
N CYS A 166 -14.00 0.94 -3.55
CA CYS A 166 -14.19 2.28 -4.09
C CYS A 166 -14.83 2.25 -5.49
N GLY A 167 -14.37 1.36 -6.38
CA GLY A 167 -14.94 1.19 -7.71
C GLY A 167 -16.41 0.77 -7.65
N LEU A 168 -16.76 -0.16 -6.77
CA LEU A 168 -18.14 -0.57 -6.54
C LEU A 168 -19.00 0.58 -6.01
N GLN A 169 -18.48 1.38 -5.07
CA GLN A 169 -19.19 2.55 -4.57
C GLN A 169 -19.45 3.57 -5.69
N ALA A 170 -18.44 3.86 -6.52
CA ALA A 170 -18.56 4.77 -7.66
C ALA A 170 -19.56 4.24 -8.71
N TYR A 171 -19.56 2.93 -8.98
CA TYR A 171 -20.57 2.28 -9.81
C TYR A 171 -21.99 2.54 -9.27
N MET A 172 -22.21 2.30 -7.97
CA MET A 172 -23.52 2.51 -7.35
C MET A 172 -23.96 3.98 -7.40
N LEU A 173 -23.05 4.90 -7.11
CA LEU A 173 -23.30 6.34 -7.19
C LEU A 173 -23.67 6.79 -8.62
N SER A 174 -22.94 6.32 -9.64
CA SER A 174 -23.24 6.63 -11.05
C SER A 174 -24.60 6.10 -11.53
N ARG A 175 -25.15 5.11 -10.83
CA ARG A 175 -26.50 4.56 -11.06
C ARG A 175 -27.59 5.32 -10.29
N GLY A 176 -27.24 6.39 -9.57
CA GLY A 176 -28.17 7.18 -8.76
C GLY A 176 -28.47 6.60 -7.38
N ILE A 177 -27.67 5.66 -6.89
CA ILE A 177 -27.79 5.15 -5.51
C ILE A 177 -26.97 6.09 -4.62
N GLU A 178 -27.61 7.14 -4.12
CA GLU A 178 -26.95 8.25 -3.40
C GLU A 178 -26.36 7.84 -2.04
N THR A 179 -26.93 6.82 -1.40
CA THR A 179 -26.43 6.26 -0.14
C THR A 179 -26.32 4.74 -0.24
N PRO A 180 -25.24 4.21 -0.85
CA PRO A 180 -25.01 2.78 -0.81
C PRO A 180 -24.74 2.39 0.65
N ASP A 181 -25.75 1.80 1.29
CA ASP A 181 -25.64 1.30 2.67
C ASP A 181 -24.41 0.38 2.77
N ALA A 182 -23.69 0.42 3.89
CA ALA A 182 -22.46 -0.36 4.08
C ALA A 182 -22.69 -1.86 3.82
N LYS A 183 -23.91 -2.33 4.10
CA LYS A 183 -24.37 -3.69 3.77
C LYS A 183 -24.36 -3.98 2.28
N ASN A 184 -24.79 -3.04 1.44
CA ASN A 184 -24.84 -3.20 -0.01
C ASN A 184 -23.43 -3.20 -0.60
N ILE A 185 -22.55 -2.34 -0.10
CA ILE A 185 -21.14 -2.33 -0.49
C ILE A 185 -20.47 -3.64 -0.07
N ALA A 186 -20.66 -4.09 1.17
CA ALA A 186 -20.12 -5.36 1.65
C ALA A 186 -20.62 -6.54 0.81
N ALA A 187 -21.93 -6.61 0.54
CA ALA A 187 -22.52 -7.66 -0.30
C ALA A 187 -21.96 -7.64 -1.73
N ALA A 188 -21.79 -6.46 -2.33
CA ALA A 188 -21.18 -6.31 -3.64
C ALA A 188 -19.70 -6.76 -3.65
N VAL A 189 -18.94 -6.38 -2.62
CA VAL A 189 -17.53 -6.79 -2.46
C VAL A 189 -17.43 -8.30 -2.30
N PHE A 190 -18.24 -8.92 -1.43
CA PHE A 190 -18.26 -10.38 -1.29
C PHE A 190 -18.68 -11.07 -2.59
N GLY A 191 -19.67 -10.52 -3.29
CA GLY A 191 -20.10 -11.01 -4.60
C GLY A 191 -18.95 -11.03 -5.60
N VAL A 192 -18.26 -9.91 -5.79
CA VAL A 192 -17.14 -9.80 -6.73
C VAL A 192 -15.92 -10.60 -6.29
N ALA A 193 -15.54 -10.54 -5.00
CA ALA A 193 -14.37 -11.24 -4.47
C ALA A 193 -14.56 -12.77 -4.46
N SER A 194 -15.79 -13.26 -4.40
CA SER A 194 -16.07 -14.71 -4.47
C SER A 194 -15.73 -15.30 -5.84
N VAL A 195 -15.85 -14.53 -6.93
CA VAL A 195 -15.61 -15.01 -8.31
C VAL A 195 -14.18 -15.56 -8.50
N PRO A 196 -13.10 -14.81 -8.21
CA PRO A 196 -11.74 -15.34 -8.36
C PRO A 196 -11.41 -16.46 -7.37
N ILE A 197 -12.00 -16.45 -6.16
CA ILE A 197 -11.82 -17.53 -5.17
C ILE A 197 -12.44 -18.82 -5.70
N VAL A 198 -13.69 -18.78 -6.16
CA VAL A 198 -14.39 -19.92 -6.74
C VAL A 198 -13.70 -20.39 -8.02
N ALA A 199 -13.28 -19.49 -8.90
CA ALA A 199 -12.53 -19.83 -10.11
C ALA A 199 -11.18 -20.50 -9.78
N GLY A 200 -10.46 -20.00 -8.77
CA GLY A 200 -9.21 -20.60 -8.30
C GLY A 200 -9.40 -22.00 -7.69
N MET A 201 -10.46 -22.19 -6.91
CA MET A 201 -10.84 -23.50 -6.37
C MET A 201 -11.28 -24.47 -7.47
N ALA A 202 -12.06 -24.01 -8.45
CA ALA A 202 -12.45 -24.79 -9.61
C ALA A 202 -11.21 -25.24 -10.42
N LYS A 203 -10.29 -24.33 -10.73
CA LYS A 203 -9.06 -24.65 -11.46
C LYS A 203 -8.18 -25.68 -10.73
N ARG A 204 -8.07 -25.60 -9.39
CA ARG A 204 -7.33 -26.58 -8.59
C ARG A 204 -8.01 -27.95 -8.52
N ARG A 205 -9.33 -28.00 -8.65
CA ARG A 205 -10.11 -29.25 -8.63
C ARG A 205 -10.07 -29.94 -9.99
N PHE A 206 -10.32 -29.20 -11.06
CA PHE A 206 -10.35 -29.75 -12.42
C PHE A 206 -8.95 -29.94 -13.02
N GLY A 207 -7.97 -29.11 -12.67
CA GLY A 207 -6.57 -29.29 -13.13
C GLY A 207 -5.82 -30.44 -12.46
N ARG A 208 -6.42 -31.12 -11.47
CA ARG A 208 -5.82 -32.27 -10.78
C ARG A 208 -6.21 -33.61 -11.42
N GLU A 209 -7.30 -33.65 -12.20
CA GLU A 209 -7.73 -34.85 -12.93
C GLU A 209 -6.78 -35.15 -14.10
N ASP A 210 -6.32 -34.12 -14.83
CA ASP A 210 -5.35 -34.27 -15.93
C ASP A 210 -3.97 -34.79 -15.50
N SER A 211 -3.64 -34.71 -14.20
CA SER A 211 -2.34 -35.16 -13.66
C SER A 211 -2.32 -36.64 -13.28
N ILE A 212 -3.49 -37.25 -13.08
CA ILE A 212 -3.61 -38.67 -12.68
C ILE A 212 -3.56 -39.57 -13.91
N ASP A 213 -4.07 -39.11 -15.05
CA ASP A 213 -4.04 -39.87 -16.32
C ASP A 213 -2.64 -39.92 -16.97
N GLN A 214 -1.68 -39.10 -16.53
CA GLN A 214 -0.28 -39.17 -17.00
C GLN A 214 0.63 -40.07 -16.16
N LEU A 215 0.17 -40.59 -15.02
CA LEU A 215 0.96 -41.47 -14.13
C LEU A 215 0.61 -42.96 -14.26
N GLY A 216 -0.34 -43.32 -15.13
CA GLY A 216 -0.76 -44.70 -15.33
C GLY A 216 -0.67 -45.11 -16.79
N VAL A 217 0.12 -46.14 -17.05
CA VAL A 217 0.25 -46.93 -18.29
C VAL A 217 1.44 -46.54 -19.18
N SER A 218 2.66 -46.88 -18.71
CA SER A 218 3.56 -47.63 -19.60
C SER A 218 3.00 -49.05 -19.65
N GLN A 219 2.27 -49.35 -20.72
CA GLN A 219 2.01 -50.73 -21.10
C GLN A 219 3.36 -51.28 -21.57
N ASP A 220 3.98 -52.08 -20.73
CA ASP A 220 5.10 -52.94 -21.13
C ASP A 220 4.57 -53.91 -22.19
N ASP A 221 4.97 -53.71 -23.45
CA ASP A 221 5.04 -54.70 -24.52
C ASP A 221 6.49 -54.77 -25.02
#